data_AF-A0A1G1FE85-F1
#
_entry.id   AF-A0A1G1FE85-F1
#
_cell.length_a   1.000
_cell.length_b   1.000
_cell.length_c   1.000
_cell.angle_alpha   90.00
_cell.angle_beta   90.00
_cell.angle_gamma   90.00
#
_symmetry.space_group_name_H-M   'P 1'
#
loop_
_entity.id
_entity.type
_entity.pdbx_description
1 polymer ?
#
loop_
_entity_poly.entity_id
_entity_poly.type
_entity_poly.pdbx_seq_one_letter_code
_entity_poly.pdbx_strand_id
1 'polypeptide(L)'
;MSDGGTGNDEQAKTQLLGEHLLSLQWISWDHFGKAVVTEQNGALSIKGEQKSEKNDDYVTISGIITKVGAGEFTFRGTIVTKVYHINGGKPCIREGEMTFRITGKRKYWRLVKMDNPCDQATDYVDIYFR
;
A
#
# COMPACT_ATOMS: atom_id res chain seq x y z
N MET A 1 31.44 -12.05 -2.54
CA MET A 1 30.72 -11.25 -3.55
C MET A 1 29.82 -10.28 -2.79
N SER A 2 30.25 -9.03 -2.75
CA SER A 2 29.52 -7.77 -2.53
C SER A 2 28.47 -7.69 -1.41
N ASP A 3 28.94 -7.43 -0.18
CA ASP A 3 28.12 -7.00 0.97
C ASP A 3 27.99 -5.46 0.99
N GLY A 4 27.27 -4.89 0.02
CA GLY A 4 27.18 -3.44 -0.21
C GLY A 4 25.83 -2.78 0.12
N GLY A 5 24.88 -3.50 0.74
CA GLY A 5 23.49 -3.04 0.92
C GLY A 5 23.09 -2.61 2.34
N THR A 6 23.92 -2.84 3.35
CA THR A 6 23.43 -3.02 4.72
C THR A 6 22.97 -1.75 5.45
N GLY A 7 23.41 -0.56 5.06
CA GLY A 7 23.04 0.68 5.78
C GLY A 7 21.67 1.27 5.37
N ASN A 8 21.45 1.38 4.07
CA ASN A 8 20.25 2.04 3.53
C ASN A 8 19.01 1.14 3.60
N ASP A 9 19.21 -0.17 3.45
CA ASP A 9 18.12 -1.14 3.49
C ASP A 9 17.56 -1.27 4.92
N GLU A 10 18.41 -1.19 5.95
CA GLU A 10 17.98 -1.19 7.35
C GLU A 10 17.24 0.10 7.74
N GLN A 11 17.65 1.26 7.22
CA GLN A 11 16.90 2.51 7.41
C GLN A 11 15.54 2.45 6.71
N ALA A 12 15.50 1.94 5.48
CA ALA A 12 14.25 1.78 4.73
C ALA A 12 13.30 0.80 5.44
N LYS A 13 13.82 -0.33 5.95
CA LYS A 13 13.07 -1.29 6.75
C LYS A 13 12.54 -0.63 8.03
N THR A 14 13.38 0.12 8.74
CA THR A 14 12.98 0.84 9.96
C THR A 14 11.85 1.81 9.67
N GLN A 15 11.92 2.56 8.58
CA GLN A 15 10.87 3.51 8.16
C GLN A 15 9.54 2.80 7.85
N LEU A 16 9.62 1.61 7.26
CA LEU A 16 8.47 0.80 6.83
C LEU A 16 7.81 0.03 7.98
N LEU A 17 8.53 -0.26 9.07
CA LEU A 17 7.97 -0.99 10.22
C LEU A 17 7.01 -0.13 11.04
N GLY A 18 5.89 -0.74 11.47
CA GLY A 18 4.91 -0.12 12.33
C GLY A 18 3.67 0.35 11.60
N GLU A 19 2.99 1.34 12.19
CA GLU A 19 1.72 1.86 11.74
C GLU A 19 1.88 2.99 10.74
N HIS A 20 1.06 3.00 9.69
CA HIS A 20 1.04 3.99 8.64
C HIS A 20 -0.41 4.39 8.34
N LEU A 21 -0.62 5.65 7.93
CA LEU A 21 -1.89 6.04 7.33
C LEU A 21 -2.01 5.40 5.95
N LEU A 22 -3.23 4.96 5.62
CA LEU A 22 -3.59 4.36 4.33
C LEU A 22 -4.71 5.18 3.70
N SER A 23 -4.59 5.51 2.42
CA SER A 23 -5.71 6.09 1.66
C SER A 23 -5.89 5.46 0.29
N LEU A 24 -7.14 5.51 -0.17
CA LEU A 24 -7.58 5.46 -1.55
C LEU A 24 -8.27 6.81 -1.84
N GLN A 25 -7.87 7.50 -2.92
CA GLN A 25 -8.38 8.85 -3.21
C GLN A 25 -9.90 8.92 -3.37
N TRP A 26 -10.51 7.82 -3.81
CA TRP A 26 -11.95 7.74 -4.02
C TRP A 26 -12.76 7.73 -2.72
N ILE A 27 -12.11 7.42 -1.59
CA ILE A 27 -12.74 7.36 -0.27
C ILE A 27 -12.62 8.70 0.44
N SER A 28 -11.38 9.14 0.69
CA SER A 28 -11.12 10.41 1.38
C SER A 28 -9.63 10.78 1.36
N TRP A 29 -9.37 12.09 1.44
CA TRP A 29 -8.06 12.66 1.78
C TRP A 29 -7.97 13.17 3.22
N ASP A 30 -9.08 13.15 3.96
CA ASP A 30 -9.17 13.67 5.33
C ASP A 30 -9.41 12.54 6.35
N HIS A 31 -10.04 11.44 5.92
CA HIS A 31 -10.36 10.27 6.75
C HIS A 31 -9.52 9.09 6.32
N PHE A 32 -8.35 8.96 6.94
CA PHE A 32 -7.40 7.89 6.63
C PHE A 32 -7.77 6.57 7.29
N GLY A 33 -7.41 5.50 6.60
CA GLY A 33 -7.31 4.18 7.19
C GLY A 33 -5.94 3.95 7.80
N LYS A 34 -5.67 2.70 8.14
CA LYS A 34 -4.44 2.27 8.78
C LYS A 34 -3.87 1.05 8.08
N ALA A 35 -2.57 1.06 7.81
CA ALA A 35 -1.80 -0.12 7.45
C ALA A 35 -0.71 -0.35 8.48
N VAL A 36 -0.53 -1.60 8.90
CA VAL A 36 0.50 -2.00 9.87
C VAL A 36 1.44 -2.97 9.19
N VAL A 37 2.73 -2.66 9.25
CA VAL A 37 3.81 -3.57 8.87
C VAL A 37 4.40 -4.19 10.12
N THR A 38 4.44 -5.52 10.17
CA THR A 38 5.01 -6.30 11.27
C THR A 38 6.13 -7.18 10.77
N GLU A 39 7.09 -7.48 11.65
CA GLU A 39 8.11 -8.50 11.41
C GLU A 39 7.87 -9.69 12.32
N GLN A 40 7.83 -10.89 11.74
CA GLN A 40 7.77 -12.16 12.47
C GLN A 40 8.72 -13.15 11.83
N ASN A 41 9.65 -13.71 12.62
CA ASN A 41 10.65 -14.68 12.15
C ASN A 41 11.44 -14.20 10.93
N GLY A 42 11.76 -12.91 10.87
CA GLY A 42 12.50 -12.29 9.74
C GLY A 42 11.66 -12.03 8.48
N ALA A 43 10.37 -12.36 8.49
CA ALA A 43 9.45 -12.04 7.41
C ALA A 43 8.62 -10.80 7.74
N LEU A 44 8.57 -9.86 6.79
CA LEU A 44 7.75 -8.66 6.88
C LEU A 44 6.35 -8.92 6.29
N SER A 45 5.31 -8.54 7.01
CA SER A 45 3.93 -8.61 6.51
C SER A 45 3.24 -7.25 6.64
N ILE A 46 2.30 -6.97 5.75
CA ILE A 46 1.47 -5.76 5.79
C ILE A 46 0.00 -6.14 5.83
N LYS A 47 -0.77 -5.49 6.70
CA LYS A 47 -2.22 -5.57 6.74
C LYS A 47 -2.82 -4.19 7.01
N GLY A 48 -3.85 -3.81 6.26
CA GLY A 48 -4.48 -2.51 6.45
C GLY A 48 -5.86 -2.38 5.81
N GLU A 49 -6.57 -1.35 6.25
CA GLU A 49 -7.91 -1.01 5.78
C GLU A 49 -8.20 0.49 5.94
N GLN A 50 -8.90 1.06 4.96
CA GLN A 50 -9.62 2.34 5.06
C GLN A 50 -11.09 2.07 4.70
N LYS A 51 -12.01 2.62 5.50
CA LYS A 51 -13.44 2.63 5.21
C LYS A 51 -13.94 4.05 5.03
N SER A 52 -14.90 4.22 4.14
CA SER A 52 -15.66 5.45 4.02
C SER A 52 -16.55 5.67 5.25
N GLU A 53 -16.70 6.93 5.67
CA GLU A 53 -17.69 7.32 6.68
C GLU A 53 -19.09 7.53 6.08
N LYS A 54 -19.21 7.55 4.74
CA LYS A 54 -20.43 7.95 4.02
C LYS A 54 -21.21 6.77 3.46
N ASN A 55 -20.52 5.68 3.17
CA ASN A 55 -21.06 4.49 2.51
C ASN A 55 -20.18 3.28 2.81
N ASP A 56 -20.42 2.17 2.12
CA ASP A 56 -19.69 0.91 2.27
C ASP A 56 -18.48 0.81 1.32
N ASP A 57 -17.90 1.94 0.92
CA ASP A 57 -16.65 1.98 0.17
C ASP A 57 -15.45 1.69 1.08
N TYR A 58 -14.47 0.95 0.55
CA TYR A 58 -13.29 0.58 1.31
C TYR A 58 -12.08 0.28 0.41
N VAL A 59 -10.89 0.34 1.00
CA VAL A 59 -9.69 -0.32 0.49
C VAL A 59 -9.09 -1.20 1.57
N THR A 60 -8.65 -2.40 1.20
CA THR A 60 -7.87 -3.29 2.07
C THR A 60 -6.55 -3.65 1.40
N ILE A 61 -5.53 -3.89 2.21
CA ILE A 61 -4.22 -4.41 1.78
C ILE A 61 -3.80 -5.53 2.72
N SER A 62 -3.31 -6.64 2.17
CA SER A 62 -2.82 -7.79 2.94
C SER A 62 -1.75 -8.54 2.16
N GLY A 63 -0.60 -8.82 2.76
CA GLY A 63 0.42 -9.65 2.12
C GLY A 63 1.77 -9.64 2.81
N ILE A 64 2.76 -10.18 2.11
CA ILE A 64 4.15 -10.32 2.57
C ILE A 64 5.05 -9.36 1.79
N ILE A 65 5.86 -8.58 2.49
CA ILE A 65 6.84 -7.69 1.86
C ILE A 65 8.06 -8.53 1.49
N THR A 66 8.40 -8.52 0.20
CA THR A 66 9.43 -9.38 -0.40
C THR A 66 10.73 -8.63 -0.70
N LYS A 67 10.66 -7.30 -0.84
CA LYS A 67 11.81 -6.42 -1.07
C LYS A 67 11.57 -5.07 -0.42
N VAL A 68 12.61 -4.51 0.18
CA VAL A 68 12.64 -3.15 0.72
C VAL A 68 13.87 -2.47 0.15
N GLY A 69 13.71 -1.24 -0.32
CA GLY A 69 14.82 -0.39 -0.77
C GLY A 69 14.57 1.06 -0.39
N ALA A 70 15.56 1.92 -0.62
CA ALA A 70 15.58 3.30 -0.12
C ALA A 70 14.33 4.16 -0.45
N GLY A 71 13.61 3.85 -1.53
CA GLY A 71 12.44 4.61 -1.98
C GLY A 71 11.20 3.78 -2.30
N GLU A 72 11.25 2.47 -2.11
CA GLU A 72 10.19 1.57 -2.53
C GLU A 72 10.18 0.28 -1.71
N PHE A 73 9.03 -0.37 -1.68
CA PHE A 73 8.94 -1.76 -1.25
C PHE A 73 8.05 -2.53 -2.21
N THR A 74 8.29 -3.83 -2.31
CA THR A 74 7.47 -4.75 -3.09
C THR A 74 6.85 -5.76 -2.17
N PHE A 75 5.55 -5.97 -2.28
CA PHE A 75 4.82 -6.98 -1.53
C PHE A 75 4.11 -7.95 -2.47
N ARG A 76 3.88 -9.16 -1.98
CA ARG A 76 3.08 -10.19 -2.61
C ARG A 76 1.83 -10.42 -1.78
N GLY A 77 0.66 -10.21 -2.39
CA GLY A 77 -0.60 -10.36 -1.69
C GLY A 77 -1.74 -9.73 -2.46
N THR A 78 -2.67 -9.11 -1.73
CA THR A 78 -3.93 -8.65 -2.28
C THR A 78 -4.22 -7.20 -1.86
N ILE A 79 -4.72 -6.41 -2.81
CA ILE A 79 -5.44 -5.15 -2.56
C ILE A 79 -6.86 -5.34 -3.06
N VAL A 80 -7.85 -4.99 -2.22
CA VAL A 80 -9.26 -4.97 -2.63
C VAL A 80 -9.78 -3.57 -2.48
N THR A 81 -10.29 -2.99 -3.56
CA THR A 81 -10.99 -1.71 -3.56
C THR A 81 -12.47 -1.94 -3.82
N LYS A 82 -13.34 -1.20 -3.13
CA LYS A 82 -14.76 -1.12 -3.45
C LYS A 82 -15.16 0.34 -3.40
N VAL A 83 -15.67 0.85 -4.51
CA VAL A 83 -16.12 2.23 -4.67
C VAL A 83 -17.44 2.19 -5.42
N TYR A 84 -18.49 2.82 -4.88
CA TYR A 84 -19.87 2.66 -5.35
C TYR A 84 -20.09 2.94 -6.85
N HIS A 85 -19.27 3.79 -7.46
CA HIS A 85 -19.37 4.19 -8.87
C HIS A 85 -18.30 3.57 -9.79
N ILE A 86 -17.40 2.73 -9.28
CA ILE A 86 -16.36 2.02 -10.04
C ILE A 86 -16.73 0.54 -10.11
N ASN A 87 -16.55 -0.13 -11.26
CA ASN A 87 -16.88 -1.54 -11.44
C ASN A 87 -18.34 -1.85 -11.04
N GLY A 88 -19.26 -0.90 -11.29
CA GLY A 88 -20.66 -0.98 -10.90
C GLY A 88 -20.88 -1.16 -9.39
N GLY A 89 -19.97 -0.63 -8.55
CA GLY A 89 -20.03 -0.74 -7.09
C GLY A 89 -19.56 -2.08 -6.51
N LYS A 90 -19.06 -2.98 -7.36
CA LYS A 90 -18.56 -4.29 -6.93
C LYS A 90 -17.09 -4.19 -6.50
N PRO A 91 -16.64 -4.98 -5.51
CA PRO A 91 -15.23 -5.08 -5.17
C PRO A 91 -14.38 -5.43 -6.39
N CYS A 92 -13.24 -4.75 -6.53
CA CYS A 92 -12.20 -5.07 -7.48
C CYS A 92 -10.98 -5.60 -6.74
N ILE A 93 -10.49 -6.78 -7.17
CA ILE A 93 -9.38 -7.48 -6.52
C ILE A 93 -8.15 -7.34 -7.40
N ARG A 94 -7.04 -6.98 -6.76
CA ARG A 94 -5.71 -7.07 -7.34
C ARG A 94 -4.88 -8.02 -6.52
N GLU A 95 -4.36 -9.06 -7.15
CA GLU A 95 -3.54 -10.08 -6.51
C GLU A 95 -2.20 -10.25 -7.23
N GLY A 96 -1.15 -10.57 -6.48
CA GLY A 96 0.16 -10.87 -7.00
C GLY A 96 1.24 -9.96 -6.42
N GLU A 97 2.29 -9.71 -7.20
CA GLU A 97 3.41 -8.86 -6.80
C GLU A 97 3.16 -7.40 -7.19
N MET A 98 3.31 -6.50 -6.24
CA MET A 98 2.99 -5.08 -6.38
C MET A 98 4.02 -4.21 -5.67
N THR A 99 4.42 -3.13 -6.32
CA THR A 99 5.42 -2.18 -5.80
C THR A 99 4.75 -0.89 -5.38
N PHE A 100 5.17 -0.38 -4.23
CA PHE A 100 4.86 0.95 -3.72
C PHE A 100 6.14 1.79 -3.75
N ARG A 101 6.07 3.01 -4.30
CA ARG A 101 7.25 3.85 -4.56
C ARG A 101 7.02 5.32 -4.18
N ILE A 102 8.07 5.95 -3.68
CA ILE A 102 8.15 7.40 -3.48
C ILE A 102 8.57 8.06 -4.80
N THR A 103 7.85 9.10 -5.22
CA THR A 103 8.26 9.93 -6.36
C THR A 103 8.38 11.38 -5.94
N GLY A 104 9.48 12.04 -6.34
CA GLY A 104 9.72 13.45 -6.02
C GLY A 104 9.80 13.68 -4.51
N LYS A 105 9.04 14.66 -4.01
CA LYS A 105 9.04 15.09 -2.59
C LYS A 105 7.93 14.48 -1.74
N ARG A 106 7.24 13.44 -2.24
CA ARG A 106 6.10 12.81 -1.54
C ARG A 106 6.53 12.26 -0.18
N LYS A 107 5.63 12.35 0.80
CA LYS A 107 5.75 11.78 2.14
C LYS A 107 4.92 10.50 2.31
N TYR A 108 4.76 9.77 1.21
CA TYR A 108 4.02 8.53 1.10
C TYR A 108 4.58 7.70 -0.05
N TRP A 109 4.46 6.38 0.05
CA TRP A 109 4.64 5.47 -1.06
C TRP A 109 3.30 5.29 -1.79
N ARG A 110 3.30 5.42 -3.12
CA ARG A 110 2.13 5.16 -3.96
C ARG A 110 2.28 3.85 -4.71
N LEU A 111 1.21 3.08 -4.82
CA LEU A 111 1.12 1.92 -5.69
C LEU A 111 1.54 2.29 -7.12
N VAL A 112 2.53 1.60 -7.69
CA VAL A 112 3.10 1.98 -9.00
C VAL A 112 2.11 1.69 -10.14
N LYS A 113 1.52 0.50 -10.18
CA LYS A 113 0.58 0.09 -11.23
C LYS A 113 -0.81 0.68 -10.92
N MET A 114 -1.07 1.96 -11.13
CA MET A 114 -2.29 2.58 -10.57
C MET A 114 -3.58 2.17 -11.27
N ASP A 115 -3.54 1.61 -12.48
CA ASP A 115 -4.75 1.27 -13.24
C ASP A 115 -5.63 0.24 -12.52
N ASN A 116 -6.91 0.54 -12.35
CA ASN A 116 -7.88 -0.38 -11.77
C ASN A 116 -8.04 -1.60 -12.70
N PRO A 117 -7.93 -2.85 -12.22
CA PRO A 117 -8.01 -4.01 -13.10
C PRO A 117 -9.45 -4.37 -13.54
N CYS A 118 -10.47 -3.72 -12.98
CA CYS A 118 -11.88 -3.99 -13.26
C CYS A 118 -12.61 -2.83 -13.94
N ASP A 119 -11.94 -1.70 -14.14
CA ASP A 119 -12.53 -0.45 -14.65
C ASP A 119 -11.45 0.41 -15.33
N GLN A 120 -11.80 1.55 -15.94
CA GLN A 120 -10.85 2.52 -16.49
C GLN A 120 -10.35 3.53 -15.44
N ALA A 121 -10.80 3.41 -14.20
CA ALA A 121 -10.35 4.24 -13.09
C ALA A 121 -8.86 4.06 -12.79
N THR A 122 -8.25 5.11 -12.23
CA THR A 122 -6.91 5.06 -11.64
C THR A 122 -7.06 5.01 -10.12
N ASP A 123 -6.42 4.07 -9.44
CA ASP A 123 -6.45 3.92 -7.98
C ASP A 123 -5.15 4.45 -7.35
N TYR A 124 -5.25 5.58 -6.65
CA TYR A 124 -4.17 6.12 -5.83
C TYR A 124 -4.27 5.52 -4.45
N VAL A 125 -3.69 4.32 -4.30
CA VAL A 125 -3.46 3.71 -2.99
C VAL A 125 -2.13 4.23 -2.45
N ASP A 126 -2.21 4.99 -1.35
CA ASP A 126 -1.07 5.64 -0.71
C ASP A 126 -0.86 5.11 0.71
N ILE A 127 0.41 4.86 1.05
CA ILE A 127 0.85 4.51 2.40
C ILE A 127 1.79 5.61 2.88
N TYR A 128 1.38 6.33 3.90
CA TYR A 128 2.09 7.53 4.37
C TYR A 128 3.24 7.15 5.29
N PHE A 129 4.27 7.99 5.31
CA PHE A 129 5.32 7.83 6.31
C PHE A 129 4.76 8.09 7.71
N ARG A 130 5.44 7.54 8.71
CA ARG A 130 5.20 7.83 10.13
C ARG A 130 5.63 9.24 10.48
#